data_AF-A0A956KPZ3-F1
#
_entry.id   AF-A0A956KPZ3-F1
#
_cell.length_a   1.000
_cell.length_b   1.000
_cell.length_c   1.000
_cell.angle_alpha   90.00
_cell.angle_beta   90.00
_cell.angle_gamma   90.00
#
_symmetry.space_group_name_H-M   'P 1'
#
loop_
_entity.id
_entity.type
_entity.pdbx_description
1 polymer ?
#
loop_
_entity_poly.entity_id
_entity_poly.type
_entity_poly.pdbx_seq_one_letter_code
_entity_poly.pdbx_strand_id
1 'polypeptide(L)'
;MFEDSILDVALGMVFLYALLSLVTTAITEGIANLFSLRSRALHSWLEDMLGDTWTSAAGRQRGITRELLGHPLIRAMGKNDRAPDYIPPETFTAVLLEILSRPDQQQLRHRPRTYPELRAMVFAIEESPPLRQVLLNLTASPRRDIHEAEAAVERWFDASMDSLRHWYGRRMQIVAFIFATATVLLVNADSLMFADALWQNSDLRVAVAERATGLDVRTHEQRVQGEGEGKGQPGE
;
A
#
# COMPACT_ATOMS: atom_id res chain seq x y z
N MET A 1 33.15 -0.95 36.27
CA MET A 1 32.00 -1.00 37.22
C MET A 1 31.02 0.16 37.00
N PHE A 2 31.40 1.44 37.15
CA PHE A 2 30.50 2.56 36.82
C PHE A 2 30.25 2.71 35.31
N GLU A 3 31.28 2.52 34.48
CA GLU A 3 31.14 2.55 33.01
C GLU A 3 30.24 1.42 32.49
N ASP A 4 30.40 0.19 33.01
CA ASP A 4 29.52 -0.94 32.66
C ASP A 4 28.06 -0.72 33.08
N SER A 5 27.84 -0.14 34.26
CA SER A 5 26.49 0.10 34.78
C SER A 5 25.74 1.15 33.94
N ILE A 6 26.43 2.20 33.49
CA ILE A 6 25.85 3.22 32.60
C ILE A 6 25.49 2.60 31.25
N LEU A 7 26.39 1.78 30.69
CA LEU A 7 26.17 1.08 29.43
C LEU A 7 24.95 0.16 29.51
N ASP A 8 24.82 -0.61 30.59
CA ASP A 8 23.69 -1.53 30.78
C ASP A 8 22.35 -0.79 30.93
N VAL A 9 22.33 0.34 31.67
CA VAL A 9 21.11 1.18 31.76
C VAL A 9 20.77 1.78 30.40
N ALA A 10 21.76 2.28 29.65
CA ALA A 10 21.55 2.79 28.31
C ALA A 10 20.99 1.71 27.37
N LEU A 11 21.53 0.49 27.42
CA LEU A 11 21.06 -0.64 26.63
C LEU A 11 19.62 -1.03 27.00
N GLY A 12 19.29 -1.04 28.30
CA GLY A 12 17.93 -1.30 28.77
C GLY A 12 16.92 -0.25 28.32
N MET A 13 17.31 1.03 28.31
CA MET A 13 16.46 2.11 27.79
C MET A 13 16.23 2.00 26.28
N VAL A 14 17.29 1.73 25.51
CA VAL A 14 17.17 1.49 24.06
C VAL A 14 16.22 0.32 23.78
N PHE A 15 16.39 -0.78 24.51
CA PHE A 15 15.53 -1.96 24.39
C PHE A 15 14.07 -1.65 24.73
N LEU A 16 13.81 -0.91 25.81
CA LEU A 16 12.46 -0.48 26.19
C LEU A 16 11.79 0.34 25.07
N TYR A 17 12.49 1.33 24.51
CA TYR A 17 11.94 2.13 23.41
C TYR A 17 11.74 1.32 22.13
N ALA A 18 12.62 0.35 21.84
CA ALA A 18 12.43 -0.56 20.72
C ALA A 18 11.15 -1.40 20.88
N LEU A 19 10.90 -1.94 22.08
CA LEU A 19 9.65 -2.66 22.39
C LEU A 19 8.43 -1.75 22.27
N LEU A 20 8.50 -0.53 22.82
CA LEU A 20 7.40 0.42 22.77
C LEU A 20 7.08 0.83 21.32
N SER A 21 8.11 1.05 20.51
CA SER A 21 7.96 1.31 19.07
C SER A 21 7.31 0.13 18.35
N LEU A 22 7.73 -1.10 18.65
CA LEU A 22 7.16 -2.30 18.04
C LEU A 22 5.67 -2.46 18.40
N VAL A 23 5.31 -2.29 19.67
CA VAL A 23 3.92 -2.34 20.15
C VAL A 23 3.08 -1.28 19.46
N THR A 24 3.58 -0.04 19.39
CA THR A 24 2.89 1.07 18.73
C THR A 24 2.66 0.78 17.24
N THR A 25 3.67 0.26 16.54
CA THR A 25 3.54 -0.16 15.14
C THR A 25 2.53 -1.30 14.98
N ALA A 26 2.59 -2.33 15.83
CA ALA A 26 1.68 -3.47 15.76
C ALA A 26 0.21 -3.05 15.98
N ILE A 27 -0.04 -2.12 16.91
CA ILE A 27 -1.38 -1.57 17.15
C ILE A 27 -1.87 -0.78 15.94
N THR A 28 -1.05 0.13 15.42
CA THR A 28 -1.45 0.99 14.29
C THR A 28 -1.68 0.18 13.01
N GLU A 29 -0.82 -0.80 12.73
CA GLU A 29 -0.98 -1.73 11.62
C GLU A 29 -2.20 -2.65 11.82
N GLY A 30 -2.40 -3.18 13.03
CA GLY A 30 -3.55 -4.01 13.37
C GLY A 30 -4.87 -3.30 13.11
N ILE A 31 -4.98 -2.03 13.50
CA ILE A 31 -6.15 -1.19 13.24
C ILE A 31 -6.32 -0.94 11.74
N ALA A 32 -5.25 -0.57 11.04
CA ALA A 32 -5.30 -0.31 9.60
C ALA A 32 -5.80 -1.54 8.82
N ASN A 33 -5.34 -2.73 9.22
CA ASN A 33 -5.71 -4.00 8.61
C ASN A 33 -7.15 -4.43 8.98
N LEU A 34 -7.53 -4.29 10.25
CA LEU A 34 -8.88 -4.64 10.73
C LEU A 34 -9.97 -3.84 10.00
N PHE A 35 -9.74 -2.55 9.81
CA PHE A 35 -10.69 -1.67 9.14
C PHE A 35 -10.50 -1.60 7.62
N SER A 36 -9.54 -2.36 7.05
CA SER A 36 -9.20 -2.35 5.62
C SER A 36 -9.08 -0.94 5.05
N LEU A 37 -8.45 -0.04 5.82
CA LEU A 37 -8.51 1.42 5.58
C LEU A 37 -7.93 1.80 4.21
N ARG A 38 -6.92 1.04 3.75
CA ARG A 38 -6.26 1.28 2.47
C ARG A 38 -7.16 0.93 1.27
N SER A 39 -7.68 -0.30 1.23
CA SER A 39 -8.67 -0.75 0.24
C SER A 39 -9.88 0.20 0.14
N ARG A 40 -10.40 0.68 1.28
CA ARG A 40 -11.49 1.68 1.32
C ARG A 40 -11.08 3.05 0.78
N ALA A 41 -9.87 3.50 1.13
CA ALA A 41 -9.33 4.76 0.60
C ALA A 41 -9.14 4.69 -0.92
N LEU A 42 -8.68 3.56 -1.44
CA LEU A 42 -8.57 3.33 -2.88
C LEU A 42 -9.95 3.37 -3.56
N HIS A 43 -10.95 2.69 -2.99
CA HIS A 43 -12.31 2.71 -3.53
C HIS A 43 -12.85 4.13 -3.65
N SER A 44 -12.82 4.89 -2.54
CA SER A 44 -13.28 6.29 -2.51
C SER A 44 -12.49 7.17 -3.48
N TRP A 45 -11.18 6.97 -3.58
CA TRP A 45 -10.34 7.74 -4.51
C TRP A 45 -10.67 7.44 -5.97
N LEU A 46 -10.95 6.19 -6.32
CA LEU A 46 -11.39 5.80 -7.66
C LEU A 46 -12.78 6.35 -7.98
N GLU A 47 -13.71 6.39 -7.02
CA GLU A 47 -15.01 7.07 -7.17
C GLU A 47 -14.82 8.56 -7.48
N ASP A 48 -13.97 9.25 -6.73
CA ASP A 48 -13.68 10.67 -6.97
C ASP A 48 -12.99 10.91 -8.33
N MET A 49 -12.10 10.01 -8.73
CA MET A 49 -11.27 10.12 -9.95
C MET A 49 -12.05 9.78 -11.23
N LEU A 50 -12.85 8.72 -11.19
CA LEU A 50 -13.57 8.20 -12.37
C LEU A 50 -15.02 8.68 -12.43
N GLY A 51 -15.59 9.06 -11.28
CA GLY A 51 -17.00 9.37 -11.10
C GLY A 51 -17.86 8.15 -10.78
N ASP A 52 -19.04 8.39 -10.18
CA ASP A 52 -19.94 7.33 -9.72
C ASP A 52 -20.71 6.65 -10.84
N THR A 53 -20.93 7.33 -11.97
CA THR A 53 -21.66 6.79 -13.11
C THR A 53 -21.02 7.20 -14.42
N TRP A 54 -21.13 6.31 -15.41
CA TRP A 54 -20.86 6.59 -16.80
C TRP A 54 -21.97 5.98 -17.66
N THR A 55 -22.33 6.65 -18.74
CA THR A 55 -23.20 6.06 -19.76
C THR A 55 -22.33 5.41 -20.81
N SER A 56 -22.48 4.09 -20.89
CA SER A 56 -21.85 3.29 -21.92
C SER A 56 -22.41 3.67 -23.29
N ALA A 57 -21.63 3.42 -24.34
CA ALA A 57 -22.08 3.57 -25.72
C ALA A 57 -23.33 2.75 -26.09
N ALA A 58 -23.75 1.81 -25.22
CA ALA A 58 -25.03 1.10 -25.30
C ALA A 58 -26.19 1.82 -24.58
N GLY A 59 -26.03 3.08 -24.16
CA GLY A 59 -27.04 3.88 -23.47
C GLY A 59 -27.37 3.42 -22.04
N ARG A 60 -26.50 2.62 -21.41
CA ARG A 60 -26.70 2.11 -20.04
C ARG A 60 -25.84 2.87 -19.06
N GLN A 61 -26.47 3.44 -18.03
CA GLN A 61 -25.79 4.03 -16.88
C GLN A 61 -25.20 2.91 -16.02
N ARG A 62 -23.89 2.97 -15.77
CA ARG A 62 -23.17 1.99 -14.96
C ARG A 62 -22.16 2.68 -14.06
N GLY A 63 -21.82 2.03 -12.95
CA GLY A 63 -20.75 2.51 -12.07
C GLY A 63 -19.39 2.05 -12.57
N ILE A 64 -18.58 2.96 -13.10
CA ILE A 64 -17.28 2.61 -13.69
C ILE A 64 -16.32 2.03 -12.65
N THR A 65 -16.27 2.62 -11.45
CA THR A 65 -15.42 2.13 -10.35
C THR A 65 -15.84 0.74 -9.91
N ARG A 66 -17.14 0.45 -9.86
CA ARG A 66 -17.65 -0.88 -9.52
C ARG A 66 -17.35 -1.91 -10.61
N GLU A 67 -17.48 -1.57 -11.88
CA GLU A 67 -17.08 -2.44 -12.99
C GLU A 67 -15.58 -2.73 -12.97
N LEU A 68 -14.76 -1.70 -12.71
CA LEU A 68 -13.31 -1.80 -12.63
C LEU A 68 -12.88 -2.73 -11.49
N LEU A 69 -13.34 -2.46 -10.26
CA LEU A 69 -12.98 -3.28 -9.10
C LEU A 69 -13.59 -4.69 -9.15
N GLY A 70 -14.73 -4.85 -9.82
CA GLY A 70 -15.35 -6.16 -10.06
C GLY A 70 -14.68 -6.98 -11.18
N HIS A 71 -13.77 -6.39 -11.94
CA HIS A 71 -13.11 -7.06 -13.06
C HIS A 71 -12.25 -8.24 -12.57
N PRO A 72 -12.28 -9.43 -13.22
CA PRO A 72 -11.54 -10.60 -12.75
C PRO A 72 -10.05 -10.36 -12.53
N LEU A 73 -9.39 -9.58 -13.41
CA LEU A 73 -7.97 -9.25 -13.27
C LEU A 73 -7.68 -8.40 -12.03
N ILE A 74 -8.59 -7.49 -11.65
CA ILE A 74 -8.40 -6.60 -10.50
C ILE A 74 -8.81 -7.30 -9.21
N ARG A 75 -9.95 -8.01 -9.24
CA ARG A 75 -10.44 -8.80 -8.10
C ARG A 75 -9.46 -9.90 -7.70
N ALA A 76 -8.78 -10.54 -8.66
CA ALA A 76 -7.78 -11.57 -8.37
C ALA A 76 -6.54 -11.04 -7.62
N MET A 77 -6.27 -9.72 -7.65
CA MET A 77 -5.19 -9.11 -6.87
C MET A 77 -5.58 -8.88 -5.41
N GLY A 78 -6.87 -8.93 -5.10
CA GLY A 78 -7.41 -8.76 -3.76
C GLY A 78 -7.33 -10.05 -2.94
N LYS A 79 -7.18 -9.92 -1.62
CA LYS A 79 -7.26 -11.05 -0.68
C LYS A 79 -8.68 -11.18 -0.12
N ASN A 80 -9.22 -12.41 -0.06
CA ASN A 80 -10.51 -12.72 0.55
C ASN A 80 -11.67 -11.84 0.05
N ASP A 81 -11.83 -11.70 -1.27
CA ASP A 81 -12.87 -10.88 -1.92
C ASP A 81 -12.84 -9.36 -1.59
N ARG A 82 -11.76 -8.88 -0.97
CA ARG A 82 -11.56 -7.43 -0.75
C ARG A 82 -10.95 -6.79 -2.00
N ALA A 83 -11.26 -5.51 -2.24
CA ALA A 83 -10.56 -4.75 -3.28
C ALA A 83 -9.06 -4.68 -2.95
N PRO A 84 -8.18 -4.73 -3.96
CA PRO A 84 -6.73 -4.70 -3.75
C PRO A 84 -6.27 -3.39 -3.11
N ASP A 85 -5.11 -3.42 -2.47
CA ASP A 85 -4.50 -2.25 -1.84
C ASP A 85 -3.71 -1.37 -2.83
N TYR A 86 -3.40 -1.91 -4.00
CA TYR A 86 -2.73 -1.22 -5.10
C TYR A 86 -3.10 -1.91 -6.41
N ILE A 87 -3.26 -1.13 -7.47
CA ILE A 87 -3.53 -1.62 -8.83
C ILE A 87 -2.35 -1.13 -9.69
N PRO A 88 -1.64 -2.00 -10.41
CA PRO A 88 -0.60 -1.56 -11.33
C PRO A 88 -1.18 -0.69 -12.47
N PRO A 89 -0.50 0.38 -12.90
CA PRO A 89 -1.01 1.28 -13.93
C PRO A 89 -1.35 0.61 -15.26
N GLU A 90 -0.57 -0.40 -15.65
CA GLU A 90 -0.75 -1.16 -16.88
C GLU A 90 -2.02 -2.01 -16.79
N THR A 91 -2.24 -2.62 -15.62
CA THR A 91 -3.45 -3.42 -15.34
C THR A 91 -4.68 -2.53 -15.31
N PHE A 92 -4.60 -1.39 -14.62
CA PHE A 92 -5.66 -0.39 -14.61
C PHE A 92 -6.03 0.04 -16.03
N THR A 93 -5.04 0.44 -16.83
CA THR A 93 -5.25 0.95 -18.19
C THR A 93 -5.85 -0.13 -19.09
N ALA A 94 -5.33 -1.35 -19.04
CA ALA A 94 -5.88 -2.46 -19.80
C ALA A 94 -7.36 -2.70 -19.49
N VAL A 95 -7.71 -2.79 -18.21
CA VAL A 95 -9.07 -3.06 -17.77
C VAL A 95 -9.99 -1.88 -18.03
N LEU A 96 -9.52 -0.64 -17.81
CA LEU A 96 -10.29 0.57 -18.10
C LEU A 96 -10.68 0.61 -19.58
N LEU A 97 -9.72 0.39 -20.48
CA LEU A 97 -9.97 0.39 -21.92
C LEU A 97 -10.92 -0.75 -22.32
N GLU A 98 -10.80 -1.93 -21.72
CA GLU A 98 -11.72 -3.05 -21.95
C GLU A 98 -13.15 -2.71 -21.49
N ILE A 99 -13.32 -2.09 -20.32
CA ILE A 99 -14.64 -1.69 -19.78
C ILE A 99 -15.30 -0.63 -20.68
N LEU A 100 -14.51 0.36 -21.12
CA LEU A 100 -14.96 1.44 -21.99
C LEU A 100 -15.27 0.95 -23.42
N SER A 101 -14.72 -0.20 -23.81
CA SER A 101 -14.92 -0.76 -25.14
C SER A 101 -16.37 -1.21 -25.35
N ARG A 102 -16.85 -0.98 -26.57
CA ARG A 102 -18.16 -1.46 -27.00
C ARG A 102 -18.12 -2.99 -27.09
N PRO A 103 -19.06 -3.71 -26.47
CA PRO A 103 -19.20 -5.14 -26.73
C PRO A 103 -19.46 -5.33 -28.23
N ASP A 104 -18.71 -6.23 -28.85
CA ASP A 104 -18.90 -6.59 -30.25
C ASP A 104 -20.19 -7.42 -30.46
N GLN A 105 -20.43 -7.90 -31.68
CA GLN A 105 -21.61 -8.74 -31.97
C GLN A 105 -21.65 -10.05 -31.15
N GLN A 106 -20.50 -10.51 -30.64
CA GLN A 106 -20.38 -11.68 -29.75
C GLN A 106 -20.43 -11.30 -28.27
N GLN A 107 -20.74 -10.03 -27.96
CA GLN A 107 -20.73 -9.44 -26.62
C GLN A 107 -19.34 -9.44 -25.94
N LEU A 108 -18.28 -9.69 -26.72
CA LEU A 108 -16.92 -9.65 -26.24
C LEU A 108 -16.45 -8.20 -26.20
N ARG A 109 -15.81 -7.83 -25.08
CA ARG A 109 -15.11 -6.56 -24.94
C ARG A 109 -13.67 -6.78 -25.36
N HIS A 110 -13.17 -5.91 -26.23
CA HIS A 110 -11.79 -5.97 -26.70
C HIS A 110 -11.18 -4.59 -26.59
N ARG A 111 -9.95 -4.53 -26.06
CA ARG A 111 -9.13 -3.32 -26.05
C ARG A 111 -9.02 -2.76 -27.48
N PRO A 112 -9.09 -1.43 -27.66
CA PRO A 112 -8.82 -0.81 -28.96
C PRO A 112 -7.45 -1.24 -29.47
N ARG A 113 -7.34 -1.55 -30.76
CA ARG A 113 -6.07 -1.96 -31.39
C ARG A 113 -5.42 -0.83 -32.16
N THR A 114 -6.20 0.20 -32.49
CA THR A 114 -5.73 1.35 -33.26
C THR A 114 -6.06 2.67 -32.56
N TYR A 115 -5.24 3.68 -32.81
CA TYR A 115 -5.49 5.02 -32.26
C TYR A 115 -6.85 5.61 -32.66
N PRO A 116 -7.34 5.48 -33.92
CA PRO A 116 -8.68 5.92 -34.28
C PRO A 116 -9.80 5.24 -33.48
N GLU A 117 -9.68 3.93 -33.22
CA GLU A 117 -10.63 3.20 -32.37
C GLU A 117 -10.63 3.73 -30.93
N LEU A 118 -9.43 3.91 -30.35
CA LEU A 118 -9.28 4.50 -29.01
C LEU A 118 -9.94 5.88 -28.93
N ARG A 119 -9.67 6.75 -29.91
CA ARG A 119 -10.26 8.10 -29.96
C ARG A 119 -11.77 8.04 -30.09
N ALA A 120 -12.31 7.22 -30.98
CA ALA A 120 -13.75 7.05 -31.15
C ALA A 120 -14.42 6.55 -29.86
N MET A 121 -13.78 5.61 -29.16
CA MET A 121 -14.24 5.09 -27.88
C MET A 121 -14.31 6.19 -26.82
N VAL A 122 -13.24 6.97 -26.65
CA VAL A 122 -13.21 8.07 -25.67
C VAL A 122 -14.25 9.15 -26.00
N PHE A 123 -14.44 9.48 -27.28
CA PHE A 123 -15.46 10.45 -27.71
C PHE A 123 -16.89 10.01 -27.37
N ALA A 124 -17.15 8.70 -27.42
CA ALA A 124 -18.45 8.08 -27.16
C ALA A 124 -18.82 7.98 -25.66
N ILE A 125 -17.94 8.38 -24.76
CA ILE A 125 -18.26 8.50 -23.33
C ILE A 125 -19.13 9.75 -23.17
N GLU A 126 -20.43 9.57 -22.89
CA GLU A 126 -21.39 10.69 -22.79
C GLU A 126 -21.52 11.23 -21.36
N GLU A 127 -21.54 10.37 -20.34
CA GLU A 127 -21.90 10.76 -18.96
C GLU A 127 -20.80 10.49 -17.92
N SER A 128 -19.57 10.97 -18.14
CA SER A 128 -18.57 11.05 -17.06
C SER A 128 -17.65 12.25 -17.32
N PRO A 129 -18.11 13.50 -17.06
CA PRO A 129 -17.41 14.70 -17.52
C PRO A 129 -15.92 14.77 -17.10
N PRO A 130 -15.53 14.44 -15.84
CA PRO A 130 -14.12 14.46 -15.44
C PRO A 130 -13.29 13.44 -16.21
N LEU A 131 -13.70 12.17 -16.21
CA LEU A 131 -12.97 11.08 -16.86
C LEU A 131 -12.83 11.29 -18.37
N ARG A 132 -13.93 11.69 -19.04
CA ARG A 132 -13.94 11.93 -20.48
C ARG A 132 -12.95 13.02 -20.86
N GLN A 133 -12.96 14.15 -20.14
CA GLN A 133 -12.06 15.27 -20.42
C GLN A 133 -10.61 14.86 -20.23
N VAL A 134 -10.32 14.13 -19.15
CA VAL A 134 -8.98 13.61 -18.88
C VAL A 134 -8.53 12.68 -20.00
N LEU A 135 -9.32 11.67 -20.37
CA LEU A 135 -8.96 10.73 -21.43
C LEU A 135 -8.84 11.42 -22.79
N LEU A 136 -9.69 12.40 -23.12
CA LEU A 136 -9.56 13.19 -24.35
C LEU A 136 -8.23 13.94 -24.41
N ASN A 137 -7.79 14.49 -23.28
CA ASN A 137 -6.51 15.18 -23.17
C ASN A 137 -5.33 14.21 -23.25
N LEU A 138 -5.36 13.11 -22.48
CA LEU A 138 -4.27 12.12 -22.44
C LEU A 138 -4.09 11.39 -23.76
N THR A 139 -5.19 11.15 -24.49
CA THR A 139 -5.16 10.50 -25.81
C THR A 139 -4.95 11.48 -26.96
N ALA A 140 -4.66 12.76 -26.70
CA ALA A 140 -4.33 13.75 -27.73
C ALA A 140 -2.86 13.68 -28.19
N SER A 141 -2.38 12.48 -28.58
CA SER A 141 -1.02 12.33 -29.11
C SER A 141 -0.88 12.95 -30.51
N PRO A 142 0.15 13.80 -30.74
CA PRO A 142 0.46 14.31 -32.07
C PRO A 142 0.80 13.21 -33.09
N ARG A 143 1.42 12.12 -32.62
CA ARG A 143 1.85 11.00 -33.46
C ARG A 143 0.73 10.04 -33.79
N ARG A 144 -0.43 10.18 -33.13
CA ARG A 144 -1.58 9.28 -33.28
C ARG A 144 -1.21 7.82 -33.02
N ASP A 145 -0.37 7.62 -32.01
CA ASP A 145 0.13 6.32 -31.57
C ASP A 145 -0.69 5.81 -30.37
N ILE A 146 -1.10 4.54 -30.41
CA ILE A 146 -1.90 3.94 -29.33
C ILE A 146 -1.06 3.66 -28.08
N HIS A 147 0.17 3.20 -28.22
CA HIS A 147 1.04 2.91 -27.08
C HIS A 147 1.43 4.18 -26.34
N GLU A 148 1.65 5.28 -27.06
CA GLU A 148 1.91 6.58 -26.42
C GLU A 148 0.69 7.08 -25.64
N ALA A 149 -0.51 6.91 -26.18
CA ALA A 149 -1.75 7.28 -25.53
C ALA A 149 -2.03 6.42 -24.28
N GLU A 150 -1.79 5.10 -24.37
CA GLU A 150 -1.91 4.18 -23.24
C GLU A 150 -0.90 4.51 -22.14
N ALA A 151 0.37 4.74 -22.51
CA ALA A 151 1.39 5.15 -21.55
C ALA A 151 1.07 6.51 -20.88
N ALA A 152 0.33 7.40 -21.55
CA ALA A 152 -0.15 8.64 -20.93
C ALA A 152 -1.24 8.38 -19.88
N VAL A 153 -2.13 7.43 -20.12
CA VAL A 153 -3.15 6.98 -19.14
C VAL A 153 -2.48 6.29 -17.96
N GLU A 154 -1.50 5.42 -18.22
CA GLU A 154 -0.70 4.75 -17.18
C GLU A 154 0.00 5.77 -16.28
N ARG A 155 0.73 6.74 -16.84
CA ARG A 155 1.39 7.80 -16.06
C ARG A 155 0.42 8.64 -15.25
N TRP A 156 -0.74 8.98 -15.81
CA TRP A 156 -1.77 9.72 -15.08
C TRP A 156 -2.32 8.93 -13.90
N PHE A 157 -2.56 7.64 -14.09
CA PHE A 157 -3.03 6.77 -13.02
C PHE A 157 -1.96 6.59 -11.94
N ASP A 158 -0.70 6.38 -12.33
CA ASP A 158 0.42 6.25 -11.39
C ASP A 158 0.58 7.50 -10.53
N ALA A 159 0.54 8.69 -11.13
CA ALA A 159 0.55 9.96 -10.40
C ALA A 159 -0.66 10.12 -9.44
N SER A 160 -1.82 9.57 -9.82
CA SER A 160 -3.02 9.56 -8.99
C SER A 160 -2.87 8.60 -7.80
N MET A 161 -2.26 7.43 -8.01
CA MET A 161 -1.94 6.47 -6.96
C MET A 161 -0.88 6.99 -5.99
N ASP A 162 0.13 7.70 -6.50
CA ASP A 162 1.09 8.40 -5.67
C ASP A 162 0.40 9.46 -4.81
N SER A 163 -0.51 10.25 -5.38
CA SER A 163 -1.29 11.25 -4.64
C SER A 163 -2.10 10.60 -3.51
N LEU A 164 -2.77 9.48 -3.78
CA LEU A 164 -3.47 8.68 -2.77
C LEU A 164 -2.51 8.19 -1.68
N ARG A 165 -1.34 7.65 -2.04
CA ARG A 165 -0.32 7.17 -1.09
C ARG A 165 0.12 8.28 -0.15
N HIS A 166 0.39 9.48 -0.68
CA HIS A 166 0.80 10.63 0.13
C HIS A 166 -0.32 11.09 1.08
N TRP A 167 -1.54 11.24 0.57
CA TRP A 167 -2.69 11.64 1.39
C TRP A 167 -3.00 10.62 2.49
N TYR A 168 -2.97 9.32 2.16
CA TYR A 168 -3.22 8.23 3.09
C TYR A 168 -2.11 8.16 4.15
N GLY A 169 -0.85 8.31 3.73
CA GLY A 169 0.31 8.35 4.62
C GLY A 169 0.20 9.46 5.66
N ARG A 170 -0.17 10.68 5.25
CA ARG A 170 -0.38 11.81 6.19
C ARG A 170 -1.47 11.53 7.21
N ARG A 171 -2.58 10.92 6.79
CA ARG A 171 -3.67 10.54 7.71
C ARG A 171 -3.22 9.46 8.68
N MET A 172 -2.49 8.46 8.19
CA MET A 172 -2.00 7.36 9.02
C MET A 172 -0.96 7.82 10.04
N GLN A 173 -0.15 8.83 9.71
CA GLN A 173 0.77 9.46 10.67
C GLN A 173 0.03 10.11 11.84
N ILE A 174 -1.08 10.81 11.58
CA ILE A 174 -1.90 11.41 12.65
C ILE A 174 -2.53 10.32 13.52
N VAL A 175 -3.06 9.27 12.90
CA VAL A 175 -3.60 8.11 13.61
C VAL A 175 -2.51 7.48 14.49
N ALA A 176 -1.32 7.23 13.93
CA ALA A 176 -0.20 6.69 14.67
C ALA A 176 0.24 7.58 15.83
N PHE A 177 0.27 8.89 15.64
CA PHE A 177 0.58 9.84 16.71
C PHE A 177 -0.44 9.79 17.86
N ILE A 178 -1.75 9.75 17.54
CA ILE A 178 -2.81 9.65 18.55
C ILE A 178 -2.67 8.34 19.34
N PHE A 179 -2.45 7.22 18.65
CA PHE A 179 -2.30 5.91 19.31
C PHE A 179 -1.00 5.79 20.11
N ALA A 180 0.11 6.33 19.61
CA ALA A 180 1.37 6.40 20.36
C ALA A 180 1.17 7.20 21.65
N THR A 181 0.54 8.37 21.55
CA THR A 181 0.23 9.22 22.71
C THR A 181 -0.66 8.49 23.71
N ALA A 182 -1.74 7.86 23.24
CA ALA A 182 -2.63 7.07 24.09
C ALA A 182 -1.88 5.92 24.77
N THR A 183 -1.00 5.23 24.05
CA THR A 183 -0.20 4.12 24.59
C THR A 183 0.74 4.60 25.70
N VAL A 184 1.45 5.72 25.51
CA VAL A 184 2.34 6.30 26.53
C VAL A 184 1.56 6.68 27.79
N LEU A 185 0.38 7.30 27.63
CA LEU A 185 -0.48 7.68 28.75
C LEU A 185 -1.04 6.46 29.50
N LEU A 186 -1.45 5.41 28.78
CA LEU A 186 -1.99 4.18 29.38
C LEU A 186 -0.93 3.36 30.10
N VAL A 187 0.26 3.25 29.52
CA VAL A 187 1.39 2.52 30.13
C VAL A 187 2.01 3.32 31.28
N ASN A 188 1.69 4.62 31.38
CA ASN A 188 2.39 5.55 32.28
C ASN A 188 3.91 5.45 32.09
N ALA A 189 4.33 5.44 30.82
CA ALA A 189 5.72 5.21 30.45
C ALA A 189 6.59 6.43 30.80
N ASP A 190 6.98 6.54 32.06
CA ASP A 190 7.93 7.54 32.55
C ASP A 190 9.37 7.05 32.38
N SER A 191 10.13 7.79 31.57
CA SER A 191 11.52 7.46 31.24
C SER A 191 12.45 7.63 32.43
N LEU A 192 12.18 8.59 33.31
CA LEU A 192 12.97 8.83 34.51
C LEU A 192 12.72 7.74 35.54
N MET A 193 11.46 7.34 35.73
CA MET A 193 11.11 6.23 36.62
C MET A 193 11.78 4.93 36.19
N PHE A 194 11.80 4.64 34.88
CA PHE A 194 12.44 3.43 34.35
C PHE A 194 13.97 3.47 34.49
N ALA A 195 14.59 4.60 34.16
CA ALA A 195 16.04 4.77 34.30
C ALA A 195 16.47 4.65 35.77
N ASP A 196 15.72 5.26 36.69
CA ASP A 196 15.98 5.20 38.12
C ASP A 196 15.80 3.76 38.66
N ALA A 197 14.76 3.04 38.21
CA ALA A 197 14.56 1.63 38.55
C ALA A 197 15.72 0.72 38.08
N LEU A 198 16.24 0.94 36.87
CA LEU A 198 17.40 0.20 36.35
C LEU A 198 18.72 0.60 37.05
N TRP A 199 18.83 1.87 37.46
CA TRP A 199 19.99 2.37 38.17
C TRP A 199 20.08 1.81 39.59
N GLN A 200 18.96 1.83 40.32
CA GLN A 200 18.89 1.39 41.71
C GLN A 200 18.91 -0.14 41.87
N ASN A 201 18.54 -0.90 40.84
CA ASN A 201 18.37 -2.35 40.95
C ASN A 201 19.27 -3.11 39.96
N SER A 202 20.38 -3.68 40.47
CA SER A 202 21.38 -4.40 39.64
C SER A 202 20.83 -5.64 38.97
N ASP A 203 19.95 -6.39 39.64
CA ASP A 203 19.43 -7.65 39.12
C ASP A 203 18.47 -7.41 37.94
N LEU A 204 17.63 -6.36 38.05
CA LEU A 204 16.76 -5.93 36.95
C LEU A 204 17.56 -5.47 35.75
N ARG A 205 18.63 -4.69 35.98
CA ARG A 205 19.50 -4.19 34.91
C ARG A 205 20.17 -5.32 34.13
N VAL A 206 20.77 -6.30 34.82
CA VAL A 206 21.42 -7.45 34.17
C VAL A 206 20.39 -8.27 33.39
N ALA A 207 19.22 -8.56 33.97
CA ALA A 207 18.19 -9.34 33.30
C ALA A 207 17.63 -8.66 32.03
N VAL A 208 17.55 -7.33 32.02
CA VAL A 208 17.12 -6.56 30.84
C VAL A 208 18.23 -6.52 29.79
N ALA A 209 19.49 -6.31 30.19
CA ALA A 209 20.64 -6.30 29.29
C ALA A 209 20.86 -7.65 28.60
N GLU A 210 20.67 -8.77 29.31
CA GLU A 210 20.71 -10.12 28.73
C GLU A 210 19.63 -10.33 27.65
N ARG A 211 18.42 -9.83 27.88
CA ARG A 211 17.33 -9.91 26.88
C ARG A 211 17.59 -9.00 25.67
N ALA A 212 18.22 -7.84 25.89
CA ALA A 212 18.58 -6.92 24.83
C ALA A 212 19.70 -7.50 23.94
N THR A 213 20.74 -8.09 24.53
CA THR A 213 21.84 -8.75 23.78
C THR A 213 21.40 -10.05 23.09
N GLY A 214 20.44 -10.78 23.67
CA GLY A 214 19.86 -12.00 23.06
C GLY A 214 19.11 -11.77 21.74
N LEU A 215 18.71 -10.53 21.42
CA LEU A 215 18.11 -10.17 20.12
C LEU A 215 19.14 -10.11 18.98
N ASP A 216 20.42 -9.85 19.27
CA ASP A 216 21.49 -9.81 18.26
C ASP A 216 21.97 -11.22 17.85
N VAL A 217 21.96 -12.19 18.78
CA VAL A 217 22.50 -13.54 18.53
C VAL A 217 21.60 -14.36 17.58
N ARG A 218 20.26 -14.21 17.67
CA ARG A 218 19.33 -14.98 16.81
C ARG A 218 19.20 -14.46 15.39
N THR A 219 19.58 -13.21 15.14
CA THR A 219 19.51 -12.60 13.79
C THR A 219 20.74 -12.96 12.94
N HIS A 220 21.88 -13.26 13.58
CA HIS A 220 23.10 -13.71 12.88
C HIS A 220 23.15 -15.23 12.63
N GLU A 221 22.69 -16.08 13.56
CA GLU A 221 22.75 -17.54 13.37
C GLU A 221 21.83 -18.06 12.25
N GLN A 222 20.67 -17.40 12.03
CA GLN A 222 19.78 -17.77 10.92
C GLN A 222 20.31 -17.37 9.53
N ARG A 223 21.18 -16.37 9.42
CA ARG A 223 21.85 -16.02 8.15
C ARG A 223 23.05 -16.93 7.85
N VAL A 224 23.78 -17.35 8.88
CA VAL A 224 24.98 -18.21 8.70
C VAL A 224 24.59 -19.68 8.43
N GLN A 225 23.50 -20.19 9.01
CA GLN A 225 23.03 -21.56 8.70
C GLN A 225 22.31 -21.67 7.34
N GLY A 226 21.72 -20.59 6.81
CA GLY A 226 21.09 -20.59 5.48
C GLY A 226 22.07 -20.58 4.30
N GLU A 227 23.33 -20.15 4.51
CA GLU A 227 24.37 -20.12 3.48
C GLU A 227 25.33 -21.33 3.52
N GLY A 228 25.26 -22.17 4.58
CA GLY A 228 26.19 -23.28 4.80
C GLY A 228 25.79 -24.64 4.19
N GLU A 229 24.53 -24.87 3.83
CA GLU A 229 24.06 -26.19 3.35
C GLU A 229 24.03 -26.34 1.81
N GLY A 230 24.52 -25.35 1.06
CA GLY A 230 24.33 -25.27 -0.39
C GLY A 230 25.47 -25.76 -1.29
N LYS A 231 26.61 -26.24 -0.78
CA LYS A 231 27.72 -26.72 -1.64
C LYS A 231 28.53 -27.85 -0.99
N GLY A 232 28.16 -29.09 -1.31
CA GLY A 232 28.95 -30.26 -0.93
C GLY A 232 28.40 -31.56 -1.50
N GLN A 233 28.33 -31.68 -2.84
CA GLN A 233 28.17 -32.98 -3.49
C GLN A 233 29.42 -33.24 -4.34
N PRO A 234 30.36 -34.09 -3.88
CA PRO A 234 31.36 -34.69 -4.75
C PRO A 234 30.73 -35.91 -5.43
N GLY A 235 31.04 -36.06 -6.71
CA GLY A 235 30.47 -37.10 -7.55
C GLY A 235 30.91 -38.52 -7.21
N GLU A 236 30.08 -39.45 -7.66
CA GLU A 236 30.44 -40.70 -8.32
C GLU A 236 29.41 -40.96 -9.42
#